data_AF-A0A2S8D7V9-F1
#
_entry.id   AF-A0A2S8D7V9-F1
#
_cell.length_a   1.000
_cell.length_b   1.000
_cell.length_c   1.000
_cell.angle_alpha   90.00
_cell.angle_beta   90.00
_cell.angle_gamma   90.00
#
_symmetry.space_group_name_H-M   'P 1'
#
loop_
_entity.id
_entity.type
_entity.pdbx_description
1 polymer ?
#
loop_
_entity_poly.entity_id
_entity_poly.type
_entity_poly.pdbx_seq_one_letter_code
_entity_poly.pdbx_strand_id
1 'polypeptide(L)'
;TDARDAAIIAEAARTLPHALRTLKLADEQIAELSMLCGFDDDLAAQTTQASNRIRGLLPQIHPALERVLGPRLEHPAVLALLQRYPSPEKLASLGEKKLAAQLCKLAPRLGKRLAADIAQALAEQTVVVPGTNAAAVVLPRLALQLITLRKQRDEVALEVEQRVLAHSLYPVLTSMPGVGVRTAARLLTEVACRAFASAAHLAAYAGLAPVTRRSGSSIRGEHPSR
;
A
#
# COMPACT_ATOMS: atom_id res chain seq x y z
N THR A 1 12.40 -23.20 12.97
CA THR A 1 13.04 -23.90 11.83
C THR A 1 13.53 -25.24 12.33
N ASP A 2 13.14 -26.33 11.67
CA ASP A 2 13.44 -27.69 12.12
C ASP A 2 14.93 -28.02 11.86
N ALA A 3 15.62 -28.56 12.87
CA ALA A 3 17.03 -28.94 12.78
C ALA A 3 17.28 -30.01 11.69
N ARG A 4 16.26 -30.84 11.42
CA ARG A 4 16.31 -31.86 10.38
C ARG A 4 16.30 -31.25 8.99
N ASP A 5 15.48 -30.22 8.77
CA ASP A 5 15.44 -29.48 7.50
C ASP A 5 16.78 -28.79 7.23
N ALA A 6 17.38 -28.18 8.25
CA ALA A 6 18.69 -27.53 8.13
C ALA A 6 19.79 -28.54 7.75
N ALA A 7 19.81 -29.72 8.38
CA ALA A 7 20.76 -30.78 8.06
C ALA A 7 20.58 -31.32 6.63
N ILE A 8 19.33 -31.51 6.18
CA ILE A 8 19.01 -31.97 4.82
C ILE A 8 19.43 -30.92 3.78
N ILE A 9 19.14 -29.64 4.02
CA ILE A 9 19.55 -28.55 3.11
C ILE A 9 21.08 -28.48 3.00
N ALA A 10 21.80 -28.58 4.13
CA ALA A 10 23.26 -28.56 4.13
C ALA A 10 23.86 -29.77 3.38
N GLU A 11 23.32 -30.97 3.60
CA GLU A 11 23.78 -32.18 2.94
C GLU A 11 23.46 -32.18 1.44
N ALA A 12 22.28 -31.68 1.04
CA ALA A 12 21.94 -31.47 -0.36
C ALA A 12 22.86 -30.45 -1.03
N ALA A 13 23.21 -29.37 -0.35
CA ALA A 13 24.17 -28.40 -0.87
C ALA A 13 25.57 -28.97 -1.07
N ARG A 14 25.99 -29.89 -0.20
CA ARG A 14 27.28 -30.58 -0.28
C ARG A 14 27.32 -31.64 -1.37
N THR A 15 26.25 -32.41 -1.55
CA THR A 15 26.24 -33.62 -2.39
C THR A 15 25.61 -33.41 -3.77
N LEU A 16 24.72 -32.44 -3.92
CA LEU A 16 23.98 -32.16 -5.15
C LEU A 16 24.13 -30.70 -5.60
N PRO A 17 25.36 -30.16 -5.75
CA PRO A 17 25.55 -28.76 -6.14
C PRO A 17 24.97 -28.43 -7.53
N HIS A 18 24.87 -29.42 -8.41
CA HIS A 18 24.25 -29.30 -9.74
C HIS A 18 22.72 -29.21 -9.68
N ALA A 19 22.09 -29.68 -8.60
CA ALA A 19 20.65 -29.57 -8.37
C ALA A 19 20.28 -28.24 -7.71
N LEU A 20 21.26 -27.49 -7.21
CA LEU A 20 21.04 -26.17 -6.62
C LEU A 20 21.12 -25.08 -7.68
N ARG A 21 20.19 -24.13 -7.60
CA ARG A 21 20.21 -22.94 -8.45
C ARG A 21 21.30 -21.97 -7.96
N THR A 22 22.27 -21.67 -8.81
CA THR A 22 23.25 -20.62 -8.54
C THR A 22 22.57 -19.26 -8.42
N LEU A 23 22.72 -18.59 -7.28
CA LEU A 23 22.35 -17.19 -7.11
C LEU A 23 23.51 -16.34 -7.63
N LYS A 24 23.26 -15.54 -8.67
CA LYS A 24 24.15 -14.43 -9.00
C LYS A 24 23.88 -13.33 -7.97
N LEU A 25 24.94 -12.74 -7.42
CA LEU A 25 24.81 -11.50 -6.64
C LEU A 25 24.09 -10.48 -7.52
N ALA A 26 23.07 -9.84 -6.96
CA ALA A 26 22.31 -8.83 -7.68
C ALA A 26 23.27 -7.70 -8.12
N ASP A 27 23.04 -7.18 -9.32
CA ASP A 27 23.59 -5.89 -9.71
C ASP A 27 23.23 -4.86 -8.63
N GLU A 28 24.19 -4.04 -8.19
CA GLU A 28 24.00 -3.04 -7.14
C GLU A 28 22.78 -2.15 -7.44
N GLN A 29 22.57 -1.81 -8.72
CA GLN A 29 21.41 -1.01 -9.14
C GLN A 29 20.08 -1.72 -8.86
N ILE A 30 20.03 -3.04 -9.04
CA ILE A 30 18.82 -3.83 -8.78
C ILE A 30 18.66 -4.06 -7.28
N ALA A 31 19.75 -4.25 -6.52
CA ALA A 31 19.70 -4.38 -5.07
C ALA A 31 19.15 -3.09 -4.41
N GLU A 32 19.65 -1.92 -4.79
CA GLU A 32 19.13 -0.63 -4.34
C GLU A 32 17.64 -0.47 -4.68
N LEU A 33 17.26 -0.78 -5.92
CA LEU A 33 15.87 -0.67 -6.37
C LEU A 33 14.96 -1.64 -5.61
N SER A 34 15.43 -2.86 -5.33
CA SER A 34 14.70 -3.85 -4.51
C SER A 34 14.46 -3.34 -3.09
N MET A 35 15.46 -2.71 -2.47
CA MET A 35 15.31 -2.11 -1.13
C MET A 35 14.25 -1.00 -1.12
N LEU A 36 14.28 -0.10 -2.10
CA LEU A 36 13.30 1.00 -2.19
C LEU A 36 11.89 0.50 -2.52
N CYS A 37 11.75 -0.43 -3.46
CA CYS A 37 10.46 -1.04 -3.81
C CYS A 37 9.83 -1.80 -2.63
N GLY A 38 10.66 -2.51 -1.84
CA GLY A 38 10.21 -3.18 -0.61
C GLY A 38 9.78 -2.17 0.46
N PHE A 39 10.53 -1.07 0.62
CA PHE A 39 10.15 -0.01 1.55
C PHE A 39 8.86 0.70 1.13
N ASP A 40 8.61 0.93 -0.17
CA ASP A 40 7.31 1.45 -0.64
C ASP A 40 6.16 0.50 -0.31
N ASP A 41 6.37 -0.83 -0.41
CA ASP A 41 5.36 -1.82 -0.02
C ASP A 41 5.04 -1.75 1.48
N ASP A 42 6.07 -1.64 2.32
CA ASP A 42 5.90 -1.45 3.77
C ASP A 42 5.13 -0.16 4.09
N LEU A 43 5.49 0.94 3.45
CA LEU A 43 4.78 2.21 3.60
C LEU A 43 3.33 2.13 3.10
N ALA A 44 3.06 1.36 2.04
CA ALA A 44 1.70 1.13 1.53
C ALA A 44 0.85 0.36 2.57
N ALA A 45 1.42 -0.68 3.17
CA ALA A 45 0.78 -1.45 4.23
C ALA A 45 0.50 -0.56 5.47
N GLN A 46 1.48 0.24 5.89
CA GLN A 46 1.33 1.16 7.02
C GLN A 46 0.30 2.27 6.73
N THR A 47 0.26 2.79 5.51
CA THR A 47 -0.76 3.77 5.06
C THR A 47 -2.15 3.18 5.20
N THR A 48 -2.34 1.95 4.71
CA THR A 48 -3.61 1.21 4.82
C THR A 48 -3.99 0.98 6.28
N GLN A 49 -3.03 0.56 7.11
CA GLN A 49 -3.24 0.34 8.53
C GLN A 49 -3.65 1.63 9.26
N ALA A 50 -2.96 2.75 9.01
CA ALA A 50 -3.26 4.04 9.63
C ALA A 50 -4.64 4.56 9.19
N SER A 51 -4.99 4.43 7.91
CA SER A 51 -6.32 4.75 7.40
C SER A 51 -7.40 3.94 8.11
N ASN A 52 -7.22 2.61 8.19
CA ASN A 52 -8.16 1.72 8.86
C ASN A 52 -8.31 2.03 10.36
N ARG A 53 -7.24 2.45 11.05
CA ARG A 53 -7.33 2.90 12.44
C ARG A 53 -8.19 4.15 12.60
N ILE A 54 -8.06 5.13 11.69
CA ILE A 54 -8.94 6.32 11.69
C ILE A 54 -10.39 5.90 11.42
N ARG A 55 -10.61 5.05 10.41
CA ARG A 55 -11.95 4.52 10.09
C ARG A 55 -12.56 3.67 11.20
N GLY A 56 -11.76 3.00 12.01
CA GLY A 56 -12.23 2.26 13.17
C GLY A 56 -12.56 3.16 14.36
N LEU A 57 -11.87 4.31 14.50
CA LEU A 57 -12.10 5.27 15.58
C LEU A 57 -13.33 6.15 15.35
N LEU A 58 -13.54 6.63 14.12
CA LEU A 58 -14.64 7.54 13.80
C LEU A 58 -16.04 7.00 14.16
N PRO A 59 -16.41 5.73 13.92
CA PRO A 59 -17.70 5.17 14.32
C PRO A 59 -17.89 5.08 15.83
N GLN A 60 -16.81 5.01 16.62
CA GLN A 60 -16.91 4.97 18.08
C GLN A 60 -17.32 6.32 18.67
N ILE A 61 -17.08 7.42 17.95
CA ILE A 61 -17.43 8.77 18.40
C ILE A 61 -18.57 9.39 17.59
N HIS A 62 -18.61 9.12 16.29
CA HIS A 62 -19.55 9.75 15.37
C HIS A 62 -19.74 8.97 14.05
N PRO A 63 -20.60 7.92 14.00
CA PRO A 63 -20.84 7.10 12.81
C PRO A 63 -21.21 7.88 11.54
N ALA A 64 -22.08 8.90 11.66
CA ALA A 64 -22.46 9.71 10.50
C ALA A 64 -21.29 10.49 9.90
N LEU A 65 -20.30 10.85 10.72
CA LEU A 65 -19.11 11.57 10.27
C LEU A 65 -18.15 10.61 9.56
N GLU A 66 -18.04 9.34 10.00
CA GLU A 66 -17.28 8.31 9.27
C GLU A 66 -17.83 8.12 7.86
N ARG A 67 -19.14 8.06 7.69
CA ARG A 67 -19.78 7.88 6.38
C ARG A 67 -19.39 8.97 5.37
N VAL A 68 -19.15 10.20 5.85
CA VAL A 68 -18.75 11.34 5.00
C VAL A 68 -17.23 11.41 4.82
N LEU A 69 -16.46 11.25 5.89
CA LEU A 69 -15.00 11.45 5.88
C LEU A 69 -14.21 10.19 5.51
N GLY A 70 -14.67 9.02 5.92
CA GLY A 70 -14.02 7.71 5.77
C GLY A 70 -13.62 7.40 4.32
N PRO A 71 -14.55 7.48 3.35
CA PRO A 71 -14.24 7.27 1.93
C PRO A 71 -13.28 8.31 1.34
N ARG A 72 -13.03 9.42 2.05
CA ARG A 72 -12.23 10.56 1.58
C ARG A 72 -10.96 10.76 2.42
N LEU A 73 -10.56 9.79 3.26
CA LEU A 73 -9.37 9.90 4.11
C LEU A 73 -8.06 10.04 3.34
N GLU A 74 -8.02 9.62 2.08
CA GLU A 74 -6.86 9.84 1.21
C GLU A 74 -6.77 11.30 0.74
N HIS A 75 -7.79 12.13 0.94
CA HIS A 75 -7.77 13.51 0.49
C HIS A 75 -7.02 14.40 1.50
N PRO A 76 -5.98 15.17 1.09
CA PRO A 76 -5.19 16.01 2.01
C PRO A 76 -6.03 16.98 2.85
N ALA A 77 -7.06 17.58 2.23
CA ALA A 77 -8.01 18.46 2.92
C ALA A 77 -8.73 17.79 4.11
N VAL A 78 -9.09 16.50 3.98
CA VAL A 78 -9.76 15.75 5.05
C VAL A 78 -8.80 15.46 6.19
N LEU A 79 -7.57 15.03 5.89
CA LEU A 79 -6.55 14.78 6.91
C LEU A 79 -6.15 16.06 7.65
N ALA A 80 -5.98 17.17 6.92
CA ALA A 80 -5.69 18.48 7.52
C ALA A 80 -6.85 18.97 8.41
N LEU A 81 -8.10 18.71 8.00
CA LEU A 81 -9.28 19.01 8.81
C LEU A 81 -9.28 18.18 10.11
N LEU A 82 -9.08 16.86 10.02
CA LEU A 82 -9.05 15.96 11.19
C LEU A 82 -7.89 16.25 12.13
N GLN A 83 -6.75 16.71 11.61
CA GLN A 83 -5.61 17.11 12.41
C GLN A 83 -5.90 18.39 13.21
N ARG A 84 -6.57 19.37 12.61
CA ARG A 84 -6.81 20.69 13.22
C ARG A 84 -8.10 20.75 14.05
N TYR A 85 -9.11 19.97 13.68
CA TYR A 85 -10.43 19.91 14.31
C TYR A 85 -10.81 18.44 14.59
N PRO A 86 -10.17 17.81 15.59
CA PRO A 86 -10.23 16.36 15.79
C PRO A 86 -11.49 15.82 16.48
N SER A 87 -12.52 16.64 16.68
CA SER A 87 -13.73 16.25 17.42
C SER A 87 -14.98 16.80 16.73
N PRO A 88 -16.12 16.09 16.80
CA PRO A 88 -17.39 16.58 16.26
C PRO A 88 -17.76 17.98 16.75
N GLU A 89 -17.57 18.27 18.05
CA GLU A 89 -17.85 19.58 18.64
C GLU A 89 -17.01 20.71 18.01
N LYS A 90 -15.68 20.52 17.91
CA LYS A 90 -14.79 21.48 17.22
C LYS A 90 -15.18 21.68 15.76
N LEU A 91 -15.59 20.62 15.05
CA LEU A 91 -16.05 20.73 13.68
C LEU A 91 -17.36 21.54 13.58
N ALA A 92 -18.32 21.27 14.47
CA ALA A 92 -19.58 21.99 14.54
C ALA A 92 -19.35 23.49 14.86
N SER A 93 -18.41 23.81 15.75
CA SER A 93 -18.10 25.19 16.16
C SER A 93 -17.60 26.10 15.03
N LEU A 94 -17.07 25.53 13.94
CA LEU A 94 -16.67 26.29 12.76
C LEU A 94 -17.89 26.79 11.97
N GLY A 95 -18.95 25.99 11.91
CA GLY A 95 -20.05 26.17 10.97
C GLY A 95 -19.66 25.91 9.52
N GLU A 96 -20.66 25.66 8.67
CA GLU A 96 -20.49 25.24 7.28
C GLU A 96 -19.63 26.21 6.45
N LYS A 97 -19.85 27.53 6.58
CA LYS A 97 -19.11 28.55 5.82
C LYS A 97 -17.60 28.51 6.09
N LYS A 98 -17.20 28.38 7.36
CA LYS A 98 -15.76 28.30 7.71
C LYS A 98 -15.17 26.93 7.35
N LEU A 99 -15.94 25.85 7.50
CA LEU A 99 -15.54 24.52 7.02
C LEU A 99 -15.23 24.55 5.52
N ALA A 100 -16.13 25.12 4.71
CA ALA A 100 -15.95 25.27 3.26
C ALA A 100 -14.70 26.08 2.95
N ALA A 101 -14.48 27.21 3.64
CA ALA A 101 -13.29 28.03 3.45
C ALA A 101 -11.98 27.29 3.76
N GLN A 102 -11.94 26.47 4.82
CA GLN A 102 -10.74 25.67 5.14
C GLN A 102 -10.52 24.54 4.13
N LEU A 103 -11.59 23.81 3.78
CA LEU A 103 -11.51 22.70 2.84
C LEU A 103 -11.12 23.16 1.43
N CYS A 104 -11.68 24.28 0.95
CA CYS A 104 -11.40 24.79 -0.40
C CYS A 104 -9.93 25.19 -0.63
N LYS A 105 -9.14 25.43 0.43
CA LYS A 105 -7.69 25.68 0.32
C LYS A 105 -6.94 24.49 -0.28
N LEU A 106 -7.38 23.28 0.03
CA LEU A 106 -6.76 22.03 -0.40
C LEU A 106 -7.67 21.19 -1.33
N ALA A 107 -8.96 21.54 -1.41
CA ALA A 107 -9.98 20.83 -2.18
C ALA A 107 -10.92 21.82 -2.89
N PRO A 108 -10.47 22.63 -3.86
CA PRO A 108 -11.27 23.72 -4.43
C PRO A 108 -12.57 23.25 -5.09
N ARG A 109 -12.56 22.07 -5.71
CA ARG A 109 -13.72 21.49 -6.42
C ARG A 109 -14.70 20.74 -5.51
N LEU A 110 -14.22 20.25 -4.36
CA LEU A 110 -14.99 19.38 -3.45
C LEU A 110 -15.40 20.10 -2.16
N GLY A 111 -14.64 21.09 -1.72
CA GLY A 111 -14.67 21.62 -0.35
C GLY A 111 -16.03 22.16 0.09
N LYS A 112 -16.76 22.86 -0.78
CA LYS A 112 -18.11 23.36 -0.48
C LYS A 112 -19.11 22.22 -0.23
N ARG A 113 -19.16 21.25 -1.15
CA ARG A 113 -20.04 20.08 -1.02
C ARG A 113 -19.70 19.27 0.22
N LEU A 114 -18.41 18.99 0.43
CA LEU A 114 -17.95 18.26 1.61
C LEU A 114 -18.26 19.00 2.92
N ALA A 115 -18.19 20.34 2.96
CA ALA A 115 -18.57 21.10 4.14
C ALA A 115 -20.07 20.96 4.46
N ALA A 116 -20.93 21.01 3.45
CA ALA A 116 -22.36 20.77 3.61
C ALA A 116 -22.63 19.33 4.09
N ASP A 117 -22.00 18.33 3.46
CA ASP A 117 -22.10 16.92 3.87
C ASP A 117 -21.69 16.74 5.34
N ILE A 118 -20.60 17.38 5.79
CA ILE A 118 -20.13 17.33 7.18
C ILE A 118 -21.11 18.02 8.13
N ALA A 119 -21.60 19.21 7.78
CA ALA A 119 -22.53 19.95 8.62
C ALA A 119 -23.84 19.17 8.81
N GLN A 120 -24.35 18.56 7.74
CA GLN A 120 -25.50 17.66 7.79
C GLN A 120 -25.23 16.45 8.69
N ALA A 121 -24.10 15.75 8.48
CA ALA A 121 -23.75 14.58 9.26
C ALA A 121 -23.63 14.90 10.77
N LEU A 122 -23.03 16.03 11.14
CA LEU A 122 -22.93 16.46 12.54
C LEU A 122 -24.30 16.70 13.19
N ALA A 123 -25.30 17.12 12.41
CA ALA A 123 -26.65 17.34 12.91
C ALA A 123 -27.45 16.04 13.10
N GLU A 124 -27.03 14.93 12.46
CA GLU A 124 -27.73 13.63 12.57
C GLU A 124 -27.56 12.98 13.95
N GLN A 125 -26.47 13.28 14.66
CA GLN A 125 -26.18 12.68 15.96
C GLN A 125 -26.47 13.68 17.09
N THR A 126 -27.44 13.35 17.92
CA THR A 126 -27.85 14.18 19.06
C THR A 126 -27.17 13.79 20.38
N VAL A 127 -26.53 12.61 20.42
CA VAL A 127 -25.90 12.06 21.64
C VAL A 127 -24.38 12.07 21.52
N VAL A 128 -23.70 12.62 22.51
CA VAL A 128 -22.24 12.56 22.62
C VAL A 128 -21.85 11.27 23.37
N VAL A 129 -21.03 10.42 22.73
CA VAL A 129 -20.58 9.16 23.32
C VAL A 129 -19.48 9.42 24.36
N PRO A 130 -19.49 8.74 25.53
CA PRO A 130 -18.39 8.79 26.49
C PRO A 130 -17.05 8.45 25.82
N GLY A 131 -16.00 9.22 26.13
CA GLY A 131 -14.67 9.05 25.51
C GLY A 131 -14.44 9.86 24.23
N THR A 132 -15.43 10.60 23.73
CA THR A 132 -15.27 11.51 22.57
C THR A 132 -14.11 12.50 22.75
N ASN A 133 -13.93 13.03 23.96
CA ASN A 133 -12.82 13.94 24.28
C ASN A 133 -11.45 13.25 24.21
N ALA A 134 -11.37 11.96 24.58
CA ALA A 134 -10.13 11.19 24.46
C ALA A 134 -9.82 10.87 22.99
N ALA A 135 -10.84 10.59 22.17
CA ALA A 135 -10.63 10.41 20.73
C ALA A 135 -10.08 11.69 20.06
N ALA A 136 -10.47 12.87 20.56
CA ALA A 136 -9.92 14.16 20.09
C ALA A 136 -8.40 14.31 20.34
N VAL A 137 -7.84 13.51 21.24
CA VAL A 137 -6.40 13.42 21.51
C VAL A 137 -5.75 12.44 20.52
N VAL A 138 -6.38 11.31 20.21
CA VAL A 138 -5.81 10.26 19.35
C VAL A 138 -5.91 10.59 17.86
N LEU A 139 -7.07 11.06 17.39
CA LEU A 139 -7.37 11.30 15.98
C LEU A 139 -6.36 12.21 15.25
N PRO A 140 -5.90 13.34 15.79
CA PRO A 140 -4.97 14.21 15.07
C PRO A 140 -3.58 13.59 14.93
N ARG A 141 -3.18 12.69 15.85
CA ARG A 141 -1.92 11.94 15.75
C ARG A 141 -1.99 10.90 14.64
N LEU A 142 -3.10 10.17 14.54
CA LEU A 142 -3.33 9.23 13.44
C LEU A 142 -3.39 9.95 12.09
N ALA A 143 -4.05 11.11 12.02
CA ALA A 143 -4.09 11.94 10.82
C ALA A 143 -2.68 12.39 10.40
N LEU A 144 -1.87 12.89 11.35
CA LEU A 144 -0.48 13.27 11.08
C LEU A 144 0.40 12.08 10.66
N GLN A 145 0.22 10.91 11.30
CA GLN A 145 0.91 9.69 10.90
C GLN A 145 0.60 9.34 9.45
N LEU A 146 -0.67 9.36 9.06
CA LEU A 146 -1.10 9.07 7.70
C LEU A 146 -0.57 10.12 6.70
N ILE A 147 -0.57 11.41 7.05
CA ILE A 147 0.06 12.46 6.24
C ILE A 147 1.54 12.17 6.01
N THR A 148 2.27 11.81 7.07
CA THR A 148 3.71 11.56 7.02
C THR A 148 4.05 10.35 6.17
N LEU A 149 3.33 9.23 6.36
CA LEU A 149 3.52 8.01 5.58
C LEU A 149 3.29 8.25 4.08
N ARG A 150 2.28 9.06 3.73
CA ARG A 150 2.03 9.41 2.33
C ARG A 150 3.13 10.26 1.74
N LYS A 151 3.61 11.25 2.49
CA LYS A 151 4.75 12.07 2.08
C LYS A 151 5.99 11.20 1.84
N GLN A 152 6.26 10.25 2.73
CA GLN A 152 7.36 9.31 2.57
C GLN A 152 7.20 8.45 1.31
N ARG A 153 5.98 7.97 1.00
CA ARG A 153 5.74 7.25 -0.26
C ARG A 153 5.98 8.11 -1.49
N ASP A 154 5.56 9.38 -1.46
CA ASP A 154 5.80 10.30 -2.57
C ASP A 154 7.30 10.55 -2.76
N GLU A 155 8.06 10.72 -1.66
CA GLU A 155 9.52 10.87 -1.68
C GLU A 155 10.22 9.60 -2.22
N VAL A 156 9.85 8.42 -1.74
CA VAL A 156 10.40 7.13 -2.21
C VAL A 156 10.04 6.88 -3.68
N ALA A 157 8.84 7.27 -4.12
CA ALA A 157 8.43 7.11 -5.51
C ALA A 157 9.34 7.89 -6.47
N LEU A 158 9.80 9.08 -6.08
CA LEU A 158 10.76 9.87 -6.86
C LEU A 158 12.14 9.17 -6.93
N GLU A 159 12.61 8.62 -5.82
CA GLU A 159 13.89 7.87 -5.75
C GLU A 159 13.86 6.60 -6.61
N VAL A 160 12.73 5.89 -6.62
CA VAL A 160 12.47 4.73 -7.48
C VAL A 160 12.45 5.16 -8.94
N GLU A 161 11.73 6.24 -9.27
CA GLU A 161 11.62 6.75 -10.64
C GLU A 161 13.00 7.10 -11.21
N GLN A 162 13.83 7.83 -10.47
CA GLN A 162 15.18 8.19 -10.91
C GLN A 162 16.03 6.97 -11.27
N ARG A 163 16.02 5.94 -10.42
CA ARG A 163 16.80 4.71 -10.65
C ARG A 163 16.28 3.89 -11.81
N VAL A 164 14.95 3.80 -11.97
CA VAL A 164 14.33 3.13 -13.10
C VAL A 164 14.71 3.83 -14.40
N LEU A 165 14.61 5.16 -14.46
CA LEU A 165 14.97 5.95 -15.64
C LEU A 165 16.45 5.78 -16.04
N ALA A 166 17.34 5.63 -15.06
CA ALA A 166 18.77 5.40 -15.29
C ALA A 166 19.10 3.97 -15.73
N HIS A 167 18.19 3.02 -15.59
CA HIS A 167 18.46 1.61 -15.86
C HIS A 167 18.45 1.30 -17.36
N SER A 168 19.45 0.54 -17.82
CA SER A 168 19.65 0.21 -19.26
C SER A 168 18.46 -0.46 -19.93
N LEU A 169 17.73 -1.31 -19.21
CA LEU A 169 16.51 -1.98 -19.68
C LEU A 169 15.26 -1.09 -19.72
N TYR A 170 15.28 0.12 -19.18
CA TYR A 170 14.10 0.99 -19.12
C TYR A 170 13.44 1.22 -20.48
N PRO A 171 14.16 1.60 -21.56
CA PRO A 171 13.54 1.82 -22.88
C PRO A 171 12.85 0.56 -23.43
N VAL A 172 13.42 -0.62 -23.15
CA VAL A 172 12.88 -1.91 -23.58
C VAL A 172 11.62 -2.28 -22.79
N LEU A 173 11.62 -2.02 -21.48
CA LEU A 173 10.46 -2.29 -20.64
C LEU A 173 9.29 -1.36 -21.01
N THR A 174 9.54 -0.07 -21.20
CA THR A 174 8.48 0.90 -21.53
C THR A 174 8.01 0.86 -22.98
N SER A 175 8.68 0.12 -23.87
CA SER A 175 8.12 -0.15 -25.20
C SER A 175 6.93 -1.12 -25.17
N MET A 176 6.75 -1.84 -24.05
CA MET A 176 5.62 -2.76 -23.87
C MET A 176 4.37 -1.99 -23.42
N PRO A 177 3.20 -2.21 -24.05
CA PRO A 177 1.96 -1.57 -23.64
C PRO A 177 1.63 -1.80 -22.15
N GLY A 178 1.32 -0.72 -21.43
CA GLY A 178 0.94 -0.78 -20.01
C GLY A 178 2.13 -0.85 -19.03
N VAL A 179 3.37 -0.83 -19.52
CA VAL A 179 4.56 -0.81 -18.66
C VAL A 179 5.05 0.63 -18.48
N GLY A 180 4.69 1.23 -17.35
CA GLY A 180 5.25 2.51 -16.88
C GLY A 180 6.35 2.31 -15.84
N VAL A 181 6.88 3.40 -15.28
CA VAL A 181 7.98 3.40 -14.30
C VAL A 181 7.78 2.40 -13.15
N ARG A 182 6.61 2.42 -12.51
CA ARG A 182 6.31 1.50 -11.39
C ARG A 182 6.29 0.04 -11.80
N THR A 183 5.68 -0.27 -12.95
CA THR A 183 5.65 -1.64 -13.50
C THR A 183 7.05 -2.09 -13.90
N ALA A 184 7.82 -1.21 -14.53
CA ALA A 184 9.21 -1.46 -14.89
C ALA A 184 10.07 -1.73 -13.66
N ALA A 185 9.90 -0.96 -12.58
CA ALA A 185 10.59 -1.19 -11.31
C ALA A 185 10.37 -2.61 -10.80
N ARG A 186 9.11 -3.08 -10.79
CA ARG A 186 8.76 -4.44 -10.36
C ARG A 186 9.37 -5.51 -11.27
N LEU A 187 9.34 -5.32 -12.58
CA LEU A 187 9.97 -6.23 -13.53
C LEU A 187 11.49 -6.29 -13.33
N LEU A 188 12.15 -5.17 -13.07
CA LEU A 188 13.59 -5.12 -12.76
C LEU A 188 13.92 -5.88 -11.47
N THR A 189 13.17 -5.63 -10.39
CA THR A 189 13.46 -6.22 -9.08
C THR A 189 13.06 -7.69 -8.97
N GLU A 190 11.98 -8.11 -9.64
CA GLU A 190 11.41 -9.45 -9.46
C GLU A 190 11.79 -10.42 -10.59
N VAL A 191 11.99 -9.91 -11.82
CA VAL A 191 12.17 -10.73 -13.02
C VAL A 191 13.59 -10.61 -13.57
N ALA A 192 14.17 -9.42 -13.68
CA ALA A 192 15.43 -9.22 -14.42
C ALA A 192 16.63 -9.97 -13.83
N CYS A 193 16.66 -10.21 -12.52
CA CYS A 193 17.69 -11.04 -11.88
C CYS A 193 17.47 -12.56 -12.04
N ARG A 194 16.39 -12.99 -12.69
CA ARG A 194 15.99 -14.39 -12.77
C ARG A 194 16.00 -14.87 -14.21
N ALA A 195 16.81 -15.90 -14.47
CA ALA A 195 16.68 -16.67 -15.70
C ALA A 195 15.41 -17.55 -15.64
N PHE A 196 14.62 -17.51 -16.71
CA PHE A 196 13.49 -18.42 -16.96
C PHE A 196 13.78 -19.21 -18.24
N ALA A 197 13.53 -20.52 -18.21
CA ALA A 197 13.78 -21.38 -19.37
C ALA A 197 12.86 -21.05 -20.56
N SER A 198 11.68 -20.50 -20.30
CA SER A 198 10.74 -20.02 -21.32
C SER A 198 9.75 -19.02 -20.73
N ALA A 199 9.01 -18.32 -21.61
CA ALA A 199 7.92 -17.44 -21.20
C ALA A 199 6.83 -18.17 -20.38
N ALA A 200 6.61 -19.47 -20.62
CA ALA A 200 5.69 -20.28 -19.83
C ALA A 200 6.15 -20.43 -18.37
N HIS A 201 7.46 -20.55 -18.13
CA HIS A 201 8.01 -20.60 -16.77
C HIS A 201 7.88 -19.26 -16.05
N LEU A 202 8.06 -18.15 -16.77
CA LEU A 202 7.77 -16.81 -16.24
C LEU A 202 6.29 -16.68 -15.86
N ALA A 203 5.38 -17.09 -16.74
CA ALA A 203 3.94 -17.05 -16.49
C ALA A 203 3.53 -17.91 -15.28
N ALA A 204 4.13 -19.11 -15.14
CA ALA A 204 3.92 -19.96 -13.98
C ALA A 204 4.44 -19.31 -12.69
N TYR A 205 5.64 -18.71 -12.73
CA TYR A 205 6.21 -17.96 -11.60
C TYR A 205 5.33 -16.77 -11.19
N ALA A 206 4.78 -16.04 -12.16
CA ALA A 206 3.86 -14.93 -11.93
C ALA A 206 2.44 -15.37 -11.51
N GLY A 207 2.18 -16.67 -11.38
CA GLY A 207 0.86 -17.20 -11.00
C GLY A 207 -0.21 -17.06 -12.09
N LEU A 208 0.20 -16.81 -13.35
CA LEU A 208 -0.69 -16.65 -14.50
C LEU A 208 -1.00 -17.99 -15.19
N ALA A 209 -0.15 -19.01 -15.00
CA ALA A 209 -0.37 -20.32 -15.59
C ALA A 209 -1.53 -21.05 -14.87
N PRO A 210 -2.53 -21.59 -15.62
CA PRO A 210 -3.62 -22.33 -15.01
C PRO A 210 -3.12 -23.60 -14.33
N VAL A 211 -3.50 -23.79 -13.07
CA VAL A 211 -3.16 -25.00 -12.30
C VAL A 211 -4.26 -26.04 -12.50
N THR A 212 -3.88 -27.21 -13.02
CA THR A 212 -4.76 -28.38 -13.09
C THR A 212 -4.96 -28.96 -11.68
N ARG A 213 -6.06 -28.59 -11.01
CA ARG A 213 -6.54 -29.31 -9.81
C ARG A 213 -7.35 -30.54 -10.25
N ARG A 214 -6.80 -31.74 -10.08
CA ARG A 214 -7.58 -33.00 -10.13
C ARG A 214 -7.61 -33.63 -8.74
N SER A 215 -8.81 -33.82 -8.18
CA SER A 215 -9.04 -34.66 -7.01
C SER A 215 -9.09 -36.13 -7.45
N GLY A 216 -7.96 -36.82 -7.47
CA GLY A 216 -7.91 -38.24 -7.82
C GLY A 216 -6.57 -38.88 -7.49
N SER A 217 -6.58 -40.13 -7.02
CA SER A 217 -5.44 -40.89 -6.46
C SER A 217 -4.53 -41.55 -7.52
N SER A 218 -4.43 -41.02 -8.74
CA SER A 218 -3.69 -41.66 -9.84
C SER A 218 -2.25 -41.14 -9.99
N ILE A 219 -1.28 -42.05 -10.08
CA ILE A 219 0.18 -41.84 -10.04
C ILE A 219 0.76 -41.27 -11.37
N ARG A 220 -0.08 -40.98 -12.38
CA ARG A 220 0.34 -40.39 -13.68
C ARG A 220 -0.30 -39.03 -13.95
N GLY A 221 -0.43 -38.18 -12.94
CA GLY A 221 -0.84 -36.78 -13.09
C GLY A 221 0.37 -35.86 -13.06
N GLU A 222 0.83 -35.39 -14.22
CA GLU A 222 1.83 -34.33 -14.27
C GLU A 222 1.30 -33.06 -13.56
N HIS A 223 2.12 -32.51 -12.68
CA HIS A 223 1.94 -31.18 -12.11
C HIS A 223 3.28 -30.43 -12.18
N PRO A 224 3.35 -29.27 -12.85
CA PRO A 224 4.24 -28.20 -12.44
C PRO A 224 3.42 -27.15 -11.67
N SER A 225 3.67 -27.03 -10.37
CA SER A 225 3.48 -25.77 -9.62
C SER A 225 4.28 -25.78 -8.31
N ARG A 226 5.61 -25.82 -8.45
CA ARG A 226 6.61 -25.12 -7.64
C ARG A 226 8.00 -25.29 -8.24
#